data_AF-A0A821KL52-F1
#
_entry.id   AF-A0A821KL52-F1
#
_cell.length_a   1.000
_cell.length_b   1.000
_cell.length_c   1.000
_cell.angle_alpha   90.00
_cell.angle_beta   90.00
_cell.angle_gamma   90.00
#
_symmetry.space_group_name_H-M   'P 1'
#
loop_
_entity.id
_entity.type
_entity.pdbx_description
1 polymer ?
#
loop_
_entity_poly.entity_id
_entity_poly.type
_entity_poly.pdbx_seq_one_letter_code
_entity_poly.pdbx_strand_id
1 'polypeptide(L)'
;MVPLEYLYEAAKDPQQFVVVLRRYPKSLHSYLTRHMKELSIDKALQISLDISHAIALMHSYDLVHRDVKAQNILLDMKDQVYLADFGTCQHGTETSTFIGSRPFVPELSTGDQQ
;
A
#
# COMPACT_ATOMS: atom_id res chain seq x y z
N MET A 1 -13.80 -6.49 -0.33
CA MET A 1 -13.97 -5.63 -1.52
C MET A 1 -14.89 -4.49 -1.11
N VAL A 2 -14.40 -3.25 -1.04
CA VAL A 2 -15.23 -2.08 -0.71
C VAL A 2 -16.03 -1.74 -1.97
N PRO A 3 -17.37 -1.57 -1.92
CA PRO A 3 -18.16 -1.26 -3.10
C PRO A 3 -17.70 0.04 -3.77
N LEU A 4 -17.65 0.04 -5.11
CA LEU A 4 -17.36 1.17 -6.01
C LEU A 4 -18.47 2.24 -6.02
N GLU A 5 -19.24 2.37 -4.94
CA GLU A 5 -20.54 3.05 -4.92
C GLU A 5 -20.48 4.58 -4.91
N TYR A 6 -19.30 5.21 -4.79
CA TYR A 6 -19.22 6.65 -4.51
C TYR A 6 -18.07 7.39 -5.21
N LEU A 7 -17.89 7.15 -6.52
CA LEU A 7 -17.18 8.12 -7.36
C LEU A 7 -18.15 9.27 -7.66
N TYR A 8 -17.83 10.48 -7.20
CA TYR A 8 -18.59 11.67 -7.54
C TYR A 8 -17.75 12.58 -8.44
N GLU A 9 -18.35 13.02 -9.54
CA GLU A 9 -17.83 14.13 -10.34
C GLU A 9 -18.19 15.43 -9.58
N ALA A 10 -17.37 15.76 -8.59
CA ALA A 10 -17.59 16.90 -7.71
C ALA A 10 -16.62 18.03 -8.06
N ALA A 11 -16.73 18.57 -9.27
CA ALA A 11 -16.07 19.80 -9.62
C ALA A 11 -16.75 20.48 -10.80
N LYS A 12 -16.58 21.81 -10.88
CA LYS A 12 -16.90 22.61 -12.08
C LYS A 12 -16.05 22.24 -13.31
N ASP A 13 -15.12 21.30 -13.15
CA ASP A 13 -14.18 20.82 -14.15
C ASP A 13 -14.40 19.31 -14.39
N PRO A 14 -14.77 18.90 -15.62
CA PRO A 14 -14.97 17.50 -15.98
C PRO A 14 -13.69 16.63 -15.92
N GLN A 15 -12.52 17.21 -15.64
CA GLN A 15 -11.27 16.46 -15.42
C GLN A 15 -10.99 16.15 -13.94
N GLN A 16 -11.81 16.65 -13.01
CA GLN A 16 -11.63 16.41 -11.58
C GLN A 16 -12.60 15.35 -11.05
N PHE A 17 -12.04 14.23 -10.58
CA PHE A 17 -12.77 13.16 -9.93
C PHE A 17 -12.57 13.22 -8.41
N VAL A 18 -13.65 13.04 -7.66
CA VAL A 18 -13.60 12.91 -6.20
C VAL A 18 -14.02 11.49 -5.82
N VAL A 19 -13.14 10.78 -5.11
CA VAL A 19 -13.40 9.44 -4.60
C VAL A 19 -13.79 9.55 -3.14
N VAL A 20 -15.01 9.13 -2.77
CA VAL A 20 -15.44 9.03 -1.38
C VAL A 20 -15.28 7.58 -0.92
N LEU A 21 -14.50 7.38 0.14
CA LEU A 21 -14.19 6.06 0.68
C LEU A 21 -14.69 5.93 2.12
N ARG A 22 -14.79 4.68 2.60
CA ARG A 22 -14.94 4.42 4.03
C ARG A 22 -13.80 5.12 4.78
N ARG A 23 -14.16 5.80 5.88
CA ARG A 23 -13.18 6.37 6.81
C ARG A 23 -12.50 5.27 7.61
N TYR A 24 -11.17 5.25 7.57
CA TYR A 24 -10.35 4.42 8.45
C TYR A 24 -9.71 5.31 9.53
N PRO A 25 -9.77 4.91 10.82
CA PRO A 25 -9.33 5.74 11.93
C PRO A 25 -7.83 6.03 11.96
N LYS A 26 -6.99 5.16 11.39
CA LYS A 26 -5.52 5.27 11.47
C LYS A 26 -4.83 4.54 10.33
N SER A 27 -3.61 4.97 10.02
CA SER A 27 -2.66 4.23 9.19
C SER A 27 -1.79 3.32 10.04
N LEU A 28 -1.16 2.31 9.43
CA LEU A 28 -0.18 1.46 10.07
C LEU A 28 1.00 2.27 10.58
N HIS A 29 1.42 3.32 9.85
CA HIS A 29 2.44 4.26 10.34
C HIS A 29 2.04 4.85 11.70
N SER A 30 0.83 5.41 11.83
CA SER A 30 0.43 6.06 13.08
C SER A 30 0.21 5.04 14.22
N TYR A 31 -0.20 3.82 13.87
CA TYR A 31 -0.29 2.69 14.81
C TYR A 31 1.08 2.29 15.33
N LEU A 32 2.05 2.04 14.45
CA LEU A 32 3.40 1.64 14.82
C LEU A 32 4.09 2.74 15.64
N THR A 33 3.96 4.01 15.27
CA THR A 33 4.52 5.12 16.06
C THR A 33 4.03 5.13 17.51
N ARG A 34 2.81 4.65 17.78
CA ARG A 34 2.24 4.59 19.13
C ARG A 34 2.55 3.28 19.86
N HIS A 35 2.61 2.16 19.13
CA HIS A 35 2.60 0.82 19.72
C HIS A 35 3.87 0.01 19.46
N MET A 36 4.89 0.56 18.78
CA MET A 36 6.09 -0.21 18.37
C MET A 36 6.80 -0.89 19.55
N LYS A 37 6.86 -0.28 20.73
CA LYS A 37 7.49 -0.88 21.91
C LYS A 37 6.74 -2.07 22.49
N GLU A 38 5.44 -2.18 22.22
CA GLU A 38 4.54 -3.19 22.77
C GLU A 38 4.10 -4.20 21.69
N LEU A 39 4.62 -4.06 20.46
CA LEU A 39 4.22 -4.90 19.34
C LEU A 39 4.81 -6.31 19.52
N SER A 40 3.94 -7.28 19.80
CA SER A 40 4.35 -8.68 19.82
C SER A 40 4.73 -9.18 18.42
N ILE A 41 5.61 -10.18 18.36
CA ILE A 41 6.00 -10.84 17.12
C ILE A 41 4.76 -11.42 16.42
N ASP A 42 3.84 -12.04 17.17
CA ASP A 42 2.62 -12.61 16.60
C ASP A 42 1.74 -11.55 15.93
N LYS A 43 1.62 -10.36 16.54
CA LYS A 43 0.85 -9.26 15.94
C LYS A 43 1.55 -8.71 14.69
N ALA A 44 2.88 -8.59 14.72
CA ALA A 44 3.65 -8.19 13.55
C ALA A 44 3.48 -9.18 12.39
N LEU A 45 3.57 -10.49 12.67
CA LEU A 45 3.35 -11.54 11.67
C LEU A 45 1.93 -11.51 11.11
N GLN A 46 0.91 -11.33 11.95
CA GLN A 46 -0.46 -11.21 11.48
C GLN A 46 -0.64 -10.02 10.54
N ILE A 47 -0.10 -8.85 10.91
CA ILE A 47 -0.16 -7.65 10.07
C ILE A 47 0.56 -7.90 8.74
N SER A 48 1.76 -8.50 8.77
CA SER A 48 2.52 -8.82 7.56
C SER A 48 1.76 -9.78 6.65
N LEU A 49 1.14 -10.83 7.20
CA LEU A 49 0.32 -11.77 6.44
C LEU A 49 -0.88 -11.09 5.79
N ASP A 50 -1.60 -10.24 6.52
CA ASP A 50 -2.75 -9.51 5.98
C ASP A 50 -2.34 -8.57 4.83
N ILE A 51 -1.21 -7.88 4.97
CA ILE A 51 -0.64 -7.05 3.90
C ILE A 51 -0.28 -7.92 2.68
N SER A 52 0.41 -9.04 2.89
CA SER A 52 0.79 -9.96 1.82
C SER A 52 -0.43 -10.52 1.08
N HIS A 53 -1.51 -10.88 1.78
CA HIS A 53 -2.76 -11.31 1.16
C HIS A 53 -3.41 -10.20 0.33
N ALA A 54 -3.43 -8.96 0.83
CA ALA A 54 -3.98 -7.83 0.08
C ALA A 54 -3.20 -7.56 -1.21
N ILE A 55 -1.86 -7.63 -1.15
CA ILE A 55 -0.98 -7.49 -2.31
C ILE A 55 -1.17 -8.65 -3.29
N ALA A 56 -1.20 -9.89 -2.81
CA ALA A 56 -1.41 -11.07 -3.64
C ALA A 56 -2.76 -11.01 -4.38
N LEU A 57 -3.81 -10.55 -3.69
CA LEU A 57 -5.12 -10.33 -4.32
C LEU A 57 -5.04 -9.28 -5.43
N MET A 58 -4.40 -8.13 -5.18
CA MET A 58 -4.21 -7.10 -6.20
C MET A 58 -3.39 -7.62 -7.41
N HIS A 59 -2.32 -8.37 -7.15
CA HIS A 59 -1.51 -9.00 -8.22
C HIS A 59 -2.33 -10.01 -9.03
N SER A 60 -3.31 -10.68 -8.44
CA SER A 60 -4.21 -11.58 -9.19
C SER A 60 -5.10 -10.86 -10.22
N TYR A 61 -5.22 -9.52 -10.11
CA TYR A 61 -5.86 -8.65 -11.10
C TYR A 61 -4.84 -7.99 -12.05
N ASP A 62 -3.60 -8.48 -12.10
CA ASP A 62 -2.49 -7.91 -12.87
C ASP A 62 -2.17 -6.45 -12.51
N LEU A 63 -2.46 -6.03 -11.28
CA LEU A 63 -2.16 -4.69 -10.78
C LEU A 63 -0.94 -4.70 -9.86
N VAL A 64 -0.08 -3.70 -9.98
CA VAL A 64 1.07 -3.46 -9.10
C VAL A 64 0.88 -2.13 -8.38
N HIS A 65 0.95 -2.13 -7.04
CA HIS A 65 0.64 -0.94 -6.24
C HIS A 65 1.64 0.20 -6.41
N ARG A 66 2.93 -0.15 -6.54
CA ARG A 66 4.09 0.75 -6.69
C ARG A 66 4.42 1.67 -5.50
N ASP A 67 3.50 1.91 -4.58
CA ASP A 67 3.74 2.75 -3.38
C ASP A 67 3.32 2.06 -2.07
N VAL A 68 3.78 0.82 -1.84
CA VAL A 68 3.48 0.11 -0.58
C VAL A 68 4.35 0.65 0.54
N LYS A 69 3.73 1.33 1.49
CA LYS A 69 4.37 1.90 2.70
C LYS A 69 3.38 1.95 3.85
N ALA A 70 3.87 2.06 5.08
CA ALA A 70 3.03 2.07 6.28
C ALA A 70 1.97 3.19 6.31
N GLN A 71 2.18 4.29 5.60
CA GLN A 71 1.21 5.38 5.45
C GLN A 71 0.02 4.98 4.56
N ASN A 72 0.26 4.12 3.56
CA ASN A 72 -0.72 3.64 2.57
C ASN A 72 -1.39 2.33 3.02
N ILE A 73 -1.15 1.92 4.26
CA ILE A 73 -1.80 0.79 4.90
C ILE A 73 -2.71 1.36 5.98
N LEU A 74 -4.01 1.15 5.86
CA LEU A 74 -5.02 1.64 6.78
C LEU A 74 -5.48 0.53 7.72
N LEU A 75 -5.87 0.92 8.93
CA LEU A 75 -6.42 0.01 9.93
C LEU A 75 -7.84 0.45 10.29
N ASP A 76 -8.76 -0.49 10.37
CA ASP A 76 -10.10 -0.23 10.90
C ASP A 76 -10.13 -0.21 12.45
N MET A 77 -11.33 -0.11 13.02
CA MET A 77 -11.52 -0.11 14.49
C MET A 77 -11.14 -1.43 15.17
N LYS A 78 -10.99 -2.52 14.40
CA LYS A 78 -10.60 -3.85 14.85
C LYS A 78 -9.14 -4.19 14.50
N ASP A 79 -8.35 -3.20 14.09
CA ASP A 79 -6.98 -3.35 13.59
C ASP A 79 -6.85 -4.32 12.40
N GLN A 80 -7.91 -4.44 11.57
CA GLN A 80 -7.80 -5.13 10.29
C GLN A 80 -7.15 -4.23 9.25
N VAL A 81 -6.30 -4.83 8.41
CA VAL A 81 -5.47 -4.15 7.42
C VAL A 81 -6.22 -3.92 6.11
N TYR A 82 -6.06 -2.72 5.53
CA TYR A 82 -6.57 -2.35 4.21
C TYR A 82 -5.49 -1.61 3.43
N LEU A 83 -5.23 -2.01 2.20
CA LEU A 83 -4.34 -1.26 1.29
C LEU A 83 -5.08 -0.03 0.73
N ALA A 84 -4.38 1.09 0.61
CA ALA A 84 -4.92 2.37 0.15
C ALA A 84 -3.92 3.12 -0.73
N ASP A 85 -4.39 4.19 -1.37
CA ASP A 85 -3.62 5.04 -2.28
C ASP A 85 -3.12 4.34 -3.55
N PHE A 86 -4.10 3.96 -4.38
CA PHE A 86 -3.87 3.33 -5.68
C PHE A 86 -3.46 4.34 -6.77
N GLY A 87 -3.14 5.60 -6.43
CA GLY A 87 -2.85 6.66 -7.40
C GLY A 87 -1.62 6.40 -8.27
N THR A 88 -0.73 5.51 -7.82
CA THR A 88 0.43 5.06 -8.60
C THR A 88 0.26 3.64 -9.14
N CYS A 89 -0.89 2.99 -9.02
CA CYS A 89 -1.05 1.62 -9.50
C CYS A 89 -0.90 1.50 -11.03
N GLN A 90 -0.37 0.38 -11.50
CA GLN A 90 -0.18 0.10 -12.93
C GLN A 90 -0.36 -1.39 -13.23
N HIS A 91 -0.66 -1.72 -14.48
CA HIS A 91 -0.69 -3.12 -14.91
C HIS A 91 0.72 -3.71 -14.91
N GLY A 92 0.86 -4.96 -14.47
CA GLY A 92 2.14 -5.65 -14.27
C GLY A 92 2.99 -5.79 -15.54
N THR A 93 2.38 -5.63 -16.71
CA THR A 93 3.05 -5.68 -18.02
C THR A 93 3.76 -4.40 -18.43
N GLU A 94 3.55 -3.28 -17.73
CA GLU A 94 4.20 -2.00 -18.04
C GLU A 94 5.48 -1.83 -17.22
N THR A 95 6.55 -2.48 -17.65
CA THR A 95 7.89 -2.43 -17.04
C THR A 95 8.54 -1.06 -17.30
N SER A 96 8.10 -0.02 -16.60
CA SER A 96 8.83 1.26 -16.53
C SER A 96 9.76 1.26 -15.32
N THR A 97 11.06 1.22 -15.60
CA THR A 97 12.20 0.87 -14.74
C THR A 97 12.52 1.88 -13.63
N PHE A 98 11.57 2.67 -13.11
CA PHE A 98 11.87 3.61 -12.02
C PHE A 98 10.68 3.85 -11.10
N ILE A 99 10.66 3.16 -9.94
CA ILE A 99 9.56 3.24 -8.98
C ILE A 99 10.11 3.16 -7.54
N GLY A 100 10.05 4.26 -6.79
CA GLY A 100 10.35 4.34 -5.34
C GLY A 100 11.61 5.13 -4.95
N SER A 101 11.60 5.73 -3.74
CA SER A 101 12.75 6.45 -3.16
C SER A 101 13.83 5.47 -2.71
N ARG A 102 14.86 5.33 -3.55
CA ARG A 102 16.05 4.43 -3.48
C ARG A 102 15.76 2.98 -3.91
N PRO A 103 16.47 2.47 -4.94
CA PRO A 103 16.39 1.06 -5.30
C PRO A 103 17.04 0.20 -4.20
N PHE A 104 16.32 -0.82 -3.73
CA PHE A 104 16.94 -2.00 -3.13
C PHE A 104 17.59 -2.76 -4.29
N VAL A 105 18.92 -2.87 -4.28
CA VAL A 105 19.70 -3.61 -5.29
C VAL A 105 20.22 -4.88 -4.62
N PRO A 106 19.49 -6.02 -4.66
CA PRO A 106 20.03 -7.27 -4.19
C PRO A 106 20.86 -7.88 -5.32
N GLU A 107 22.17 -7.60 -5.39
CA GLU A 107 23.23 -8.41 -6.07
C GLU A 107 24.46 -7.66 -6.62
N LEU A 108 24.79 -6.43 -6.17
CA LEU A 108 26.11 -5.84 -6.47
C LEU A 108 27.04 -5.88 -5.26
N SER A 109 27.47 -7.09 -4.93
CA SER A 109 28.73 -7.36 -4.23
C SER A 109 29.50 -8.41 -5.02
N THR A 110 29.91 -8.04 -6.24
CA THR A 110 30.94 -8.78 -6.95
C THR A 110 32.13 -7.85 -6.99
N GLY A 111 33.15 -8.22 -6.21
CA GLY A 111 34.34 -7.42 -6.04
C GLY A 111 35.11 -7.25 -7.33
N ASP A 112 35.80 -6.13 -7.43
CA ASP A 112 37.09 -6.09 -8.08
C ASP A 112 38.04 -5.34 -7.14
N GLN A 113 39.02 -6.08 -6.64
CA GLN A 113 40.27 -5.51 -6.16
C GLN A 113 41.02 -5.02 -7.40
N GLN A 114 41.34 -3.73 -7.43
CA GLN A 114 42.63 -3.23 -7.90
C GLN A 114 42.94 -1.89 -7.23
#